data_AF-E1F149-F1
#
_entry.id   AF-E1F149-F1
#
_cell.length_a   1.000
_cell.length_b   1.000
_cell.length_c   1.000
_cell.angle_alpha   90.00
_cell.angle_beta   90.00
_cell.angle_gamma   90.00
#
_symmetry.space_group_name_H-M   'P 1'
#
loop_
_entity.id
_entity.type
_entity.pdbx_description
1 polymer ?
#
loop_
_entity_poly.entity_id
_entity_poly.type
_entity_poly.pdbx_seq_one_letter_code
_entity_poly.pdbx_strand_id
1 'polypeptide(L)'
;RKVYPELNVAEVSLRSLKRCVLYSASDTGAITFRHYLLRHPLDAESESLKVLLGEKRLSLGHLDTIDDISTLKVRNPKTDLDRFFRDKPVKLIEMGPRYTLELIKIEGGLTTGLVLYHAYITKTEEQIAQTEKKARQTRGRLDKEAKREILRRRLRVEREKKEHARITKEHEKNADNLASYAAEKAGELSEPFMEPSEG
;
A
#
# COMPACT_ATOMS: atom_id res chain seq x y z
N ARG A 1 -8.21 11.92 -6.05
CA ARG A 1 -7.30 11.02 -5.29
C ARG A 1 -6.96 11.72 -3.99
N LYS A 2 -7.20 11.10 -2.83
CA LYS A 2 -6.78 11.69 -1.54
C LYS A 2 -5.26 11.61 -1.44
N VAL A 3 -4.62 12.67 -0.93
CA VAL A 3 -3.15 12.73 -0.79
C VAL A 3 -2.68 11.91 0.42
N TYR A 4 -3.50 11.85 1.46
CA TYR A 4 -3.23 11.11 2.69
C TYR A 4 -4.21 9.95 2.84
N PRO A 5 -3.78 8.84 3.48
CA PRO A 5 -4.70 7.75 3.84
C PRO A 5 -5.74 8.25 4.85
N GLU A 6 -6.89 7.58 4.86
CA GLU A 6 -7.91 7.83 5.88
C GLU A 6 -7.43 7.31 7.24
N LEU A 7 -7.66 8.08 8.29
CA LEU A 7 -7.19 7.79 9.63
C LEU A 7 -8.40 7.55 10.55
N ASN A 8 -8.51 6.34 11.11
CA ASN A 8 -9.51 6.03 12.12
C ASN A 8 -8.98 6.36 13.52
N VAL A 9 -9.57 7.35 14.17
CA VAL A 9 -9.12 7.84 15.50
C VAL A 9 -9.27 6.77 16.59
N ALA A 10 -10.19 5.81 16.44
CA ALA A 10 -10.41 4.76 17.44
C ALA A 10 -9.36 3.64 17.39
N GLU A 11 -8.82 3.34 16.21
CA GLU A 11 -7.93 2.19 15.99
C GLU A 11 -6.44 2.58 16.00
N VAL A 12 -6.13 3.85 15.77
CA VAL A 12 -4.75 4.30 15.60
C VAL A 12 -4.05 4.47 16.94
N SER A 13 -2.97 3.72 17.13
CA SER A 13 -2.07 3.91 18.28
C SER A 13 -1.29 5.22 18.12
N LEU A 14 -1.41 6.10 19.13
CA LEU A 14 -0.72 7.39 19.18
C LEU A 14 0.80 7.25 19.17
N ARG A 15 1.33 6.11 19.65
CA ARG A 15 2.77 5.77 19.59
C ARG A 15 3.30 5.67 18.14
N SER A 16 2.45 5.30 17.19
CA SER A 16 2.85 5.17 15.77
C SER A 16 2.98 6.53 15.07
N LEU A 17 2.32 7.57 15.58
CA LEU A 17 2.31 8.90 15.00
C LEU A 17 3.59 9.65 15.39
N LYS A 18 4.54 9.71 14.46
CA LYS A 18 5.82 10.40 14.65
C LYS A 18 5.83 11.83 14.10
N ARG A 19 4.91 12.14 13.18
CA ARG A 19 4.91 13.38 12.39
C ARG A 19 3.49 13.89 12.23
N CYS A 20 3.33 15.19 12.23
CA CYS A 20 2.08 15.85 11.88
C CYS A 20 2.33 17.04 10.95
N VAL A 21 1.34 17.35 10.13
CA VAL A 21 1.32 18.54 9.29
C VAL A 21 0.17 19.40 9.76
N LEU A 22 0.43 20.67 10.02
CA LEU A 22 -0.58 21.65 10.38
C LEU A 22 -0.87 22.55 9.19
N TYR A 23 -2.15 22.67 8.86
CA TYR A 23 -2.69 23.65 7.94
C TYR A 23 -3.41 24.72 8.75
N SER A 24 -3.03 25.98 8.59
CA SER A 24 -3.78 27.12 9.12
C SER A 24 -4.27 27.96 7.95
N ALA A 25 -5.56 28.27 7.95
CA ALA A 25 -6.17 29.17 6.98
C ALA A 25 -6.34 30.54 7.64
N SER A 26 -5.83 31.58 6.97
CA SER A 26 -6.06 32.96 7.38
C SER A 26 -7.26 33.56 6.62
N ASP A 27 -7.82 34.64 7.14
CA ASP A 27 -8.97 35.34 6.54
C ASP A 27 -8.65 35.88 5.13
N THR A 28 -7.38 36.09 4.81
CA THR A 28 -6.89 36.52 3.49
C THR A 28 -6.93 35.43 2.42
N GLY A 29 -7.25 34.17 2.80
CA GLY A 29 -7.20 33.03 1.90
C GLY A 29 -5.81 32.39 1.77
N ALA A 30 -4.79 32.93 2.45
CA ALA A 30 -3.48 32.29 2.54
C ALA A 30 -3.52 31.09 3.50
N ILE A 31 -2.95 29.98 3.05
CA ILE A 31 -2.84 28.71 3.79
C ILE A 31 -1.38 28.53 4.18
N THR A 32 -1.11 28.44 5.48
CA THR A 32 0.22 28.09 5.96
C THR A 32 0.35 26.58 6.14
N PHE A 33 1.38 26.00 5.56
CA PHE A 33 1.77 24.60 5.75
C PHE A 33 3.00 24.54 6.65
N ARG A 34 2.91 23.78 7.74
CA ARG A 34 4.02 23.55 8.67
C ARG A 34 4.12 22.08 9.04
N HIS A 35 5.34 21.54 9.01
CA HIS A 35 5.62 20.13 9.30
C HIS A 35 6.36 19.99 10.63
N TYR A 36 5.81 19.18 11.53
CA TYR A 36 6.34 18.94 12.86
C TYR A 36 6.59 17.45 13.12
N LEU A 37 7.64 17.16 13.87
CA LEU A 37 7.84 15.90 14.57
C LEU A 37 7.10 15.94 15.90
N LEU A 38 6.41 14.86 16.21
CA LEU A 38 5.79 14.62 17.51
C LEU A 38 6.83 14.01 18.44
N ARG A 39 7.14 14.70 19.55
CA ARG A 39 8.00 14.20 20.62
C ARG A 39 7.18 14.10 21.91
N HIS A 40 7.04 12.90 22.44
CA HIS A 40 6.50 12.73 23.78
C HIS A 40 7.61 13.05 24.80
N PRO A 41 7.44 14.08 25.66
CA PRO A 41 8.35 14.31 26.77
C PRO A 41 8.23 13.11 27.72
N LEU A 42 9.30 12.34 27.80
CA LEU A 42 9.47 11.30 28.81
C LEU A 42 10.33 11.91 29.90
N ASP A 43 9.72 12.35 31.00
CA ASP A 43 10.48 12.58 32.22
C ASP A 43 10.81 11.21 32.79
N ALA A 44 12.07 10.79 32.66
CA ALA A 44 12.58 9.51 33.16
C ALA A 44 12.38 9.36 34.68
N GLU A 45 12.25 10.48 35.39
CA GLU A 45 11.92 10.57 36.82
C GLU A 45 10.42 10.35 37.11
N SER A 46 9.55 10.32 36.12
CA SER A 46 8.11 10.22 36.38
C SER A 46 7.77 8.85 37.00
N GLU A 47 7.28 8.89 38.22
CA GLU A 47 6.81 7.74 38.98
C GLU A 47 5.87 6.84 38.16
N SER A 48 5.01 7.44 37.33
CA SER A 48 4.11 6.72 36.43
C SER A 48 4.84 5.89 35.35
N LEU A 49 5.98 6.34 34.83
CA LEU A 49 6.80 5.55 33.90
C LEU A 49 7.55 4.46 34.65
N LYS A 50 8.10 4.75 35.83
CA LYS A 50 8.74 3.75 36.69
C LYS A 50 7.76 2.66 37.12
N VAL A 51 6.48 2.97 37.32
CA VAL A 51 5.41 2.01 37.64
C VAL A 51 4.95 1.20 36.42
N LEU A 52 4.94 1.80 35.22
CA LEU A 52 4.55 1.13 33.96
C LEU A 52 5.66 0.26 33.38
N LEU A 53 6.90 0.74 33.46
CA LEU A 53 8.12 0.01 33.16
C LEU A 53 8.51 -0.91 34.34
N GLY A 54 7.78 -0.80 35.45
CA GLY A 54 8.11 -1.29 36.77
C GLY A 54 8.29 -2.79 36.84
N GLU A 55 9.40 -3.14 37.48
CA GLU A 55 9.76 -4.46 37.95
C GLU A 55 8.55 -5.20 38.52
N LYS A 56 8.50 -6.51 38.21
CA LYS A 56 7.46 -7.46 38.59
C LYS A 56 7.18 -7.42 40.09
N ARG A 57 6.30 -6.53 40.55
CA ARG A 57 5.64 -6.69 41.84
C ARG A 57 4.16 -6.83 41.60
N LEU A 58 3.79 -8.06 41.24
CA LEU A 58 2.42 -8.51 41.39
C LEU A 58 2.10 -8.45 42.89
N SER A 59 1.04 -7.74 43.25
CA SER A 59 0.53 -7.75 44.62
C SER A 59 -0.09 -9.13 44.87
N LEU A 60 0.70 -10.05 45.41
CA LEU A 60 0.28 -11.43 45.70
C LEU A 60 -0.44 -11.56 47.05
N GLY A 61 -0.60 -10.47 47.81
CA GLY A 61 -1.05 -10.50 49.21
C GLY A 61 -2.55 -10.73 49.42
N HIS A 62 -3.34 -10.99 48.38
CA HIS A 62 -4.81 -11.13 48.43
C HIS A 62 -5.32 -12.27 47.53
N LEU A 63 -4.46 -13.26 47.24
CA LEU A 63 -4.84 -14.43 46.43
C LEU A 63 -4.92 -15.63 47.37
N ASP A 64 -6.09 -15.81 47.97
CA ASP A 64 -6.33 -16.92 48.89
C ASP A 64 -6.86 -18.17 48.15
N THR A 65 -7.48 -17.98 46.97
CA THR A 65 -8.08 -19.07 46.17
C THR A 65 -7.45 -19.19 44.78
N ILE A 66 -7.41 -20.41 44.23
CA ILE A 66 -6.90 -20.69 42.87
C ILE A 66 -7.69 -19.91 41.80
N ASP A 67 -8.98 -19.70 42.01
CA ASP A 67 -9.82 -18.90 41.10
C ASP A 67 -9.38 -17.43 41.06
N ASP A 68 -8.81 -16.89 42.13
CA ASP A 68 -8.31 -15.50 42.17
C ASP A 68 -7.12 -15.32 41.22
N ILE A 69 -6.32 -16.37 41.01
CA ILE A 69 -5.20 -16.39 40.05
C ILE A 69 -5.71 -16.21 38.62
N SER A 70 -6.89 -16.75 38.29
CA SER A 70 -7.50 -16.60 36.97
C SER A 70 -8.00 -15.17 36.70
N THR A 71 -8.33 -14.43 37.76
CA THR A 71 -8.78 -13.03 37.68
C THR A 71 -7.64 -12.01 37.68
N LEU A 72 -6.40 -12.45 37.94
CA LEU A 72 -5.22 -11.61 37.83
C LEU A 72 -5.11 -11.07 36.41
N LYS A 73 -5.39 -9.78 36.26
CA LYS A 73 -5.18 -9.07 35.01
C LYS A 73 -3.69 -9.04 34.72
N VAL A 74 -3.24 -9.98 33.89
CA VAL A 74 -1.90 -9.94 33.29
C VAL A 74 -1.81 -8.61 32.56
N ARG A 75 -0.98 -7.70 33.08
CA ARG A 75 -0.76 -6.40 32.47
C ARG A 75 -0.15 -6.59 31.09
N ASN A 76 -0.84 -6.09 30.07
CA ASN A 76 -0.32 -6.04 28.72
C ASN A 76 0.47 -4.74 28.57
N PRO A 77 1.82 -4.78 28.45
CA PRO A 77 2.64 -3.58 28.46
C PRO A 77 2.32 -2.65 27.29
N LYS A 78 1.81 -3.19 26.18
CA LYS A 78 1.40 -2.42 25.00
C LYS A 78 0.17 -1.55 25.29
N THR A 79 -0.90 -2.12 25.85
CA THR A 79 -2.14 -1.38 26.15
C THR A 79 -1.91 -0.34 27.25
N ASP A 80 -1.04 -0.66 28.20
CA ASP A 80 -0.73 0.25 29.31
C ASP A 80 0.12 1.44 28.84
N LEU A 81 1.06 1.22 27.91
CA LEU A 81 1.78 2.31 27.24
C LEU A 81 0.87 3.17 26.38
N ASP A 82 -0.03 2.58 25.60
CA ASP A 82 -0.97 3.35 24.78
C ASP A 82 -1.92 4.20 25.64
N ARG A 83 -2.35 3.69 26.80
CA ARG A 83 -3.08 4.48 27.80
C ARG A 83 -2.21 5.58 28.40
N PHE A 84 -0.96 5.29 28.71
CA PHE A 84 -0.04 6.27 29.29
C PHE A 84 0.19 7.47 28.38
N PHE A 85 0.42 7.25 27.08
CA PHE A 85 0.67 8.35 26.15
C PHE A 85 -0.58 9.13 25.73
N ARG A 86 -1.78 8.60 26.01
CA ARG A 86 -3.05 9.25 25.64
C ARG A 86 -3.25 10.60 26.32
N ASP A 87 -2.90 10.68 27.61
CA ASP A 87 -3.16 11.86 28.44
C ASP A 87 -1.92 12.74 28.63
N LYS A 88 -0.82 12.44 27.93
CA LYS A 88 0.45 13.16 28.07
C LYS A 88 0.58 14.25 27.01
N PRO A 89 1.12 15.43 27.37
CA PRO A 89 1.36 16.50 26.41
C PRO A 89 2.37 16.04 25.36
N VAL A 90 2.23 16.56 24.13
CA VAL A 90 3.18 16.30 23.04
C VAL A 90 3.96 17.58 22.73
N LYS A 91 5.27 17.48 22.59
CA LYS A 91 6.13 18.57 22.13
C LYS A 91 6.25 18.49 20.61
N LEU A 92 6.07 19.63 19.94
CA LEU A 92 6.26 19.75 18.50
C LEU A 92 7.68 20.25 18.23
N ILE A 93 8.42 19.52 17.39
CA ILE A 93 9.72 19.97 16.88
C ILE A 93 9.54 20.25 15.40
N GLU A 94 9.85 21.46 14.97
CA GLU A 94 9.72 21.82 13.56
C GLU A 94 10.75 21.07 12.72
N MET A 95 10.28 20.35 11.69
CA MET A 95 11.09 19.44 10.88
C MET A 95 11.52 20.04 9.54
N GLY A 96 10.67 20.85 8.92
CA GLY A 96 10.81 21.14 7.50
C GLY A 96 9.93 22.28 7.01
N PRO A 97 10.01 22.56 5.69
CA PRO A 97 9.83 23.88 5.12
C PRO A 97 8.49 24.53 5.50
N ARG A 98 8.58 25.83 5.78
CA ARG A 98 7.44 26.71 6.04
C ARG A 98 6.94 27.23 4.71
N TYR A 99 5.73 26.84 4.32
CA TYR A 99 5.09 27.43 3.15
C TYR A 99 3.92 28.31 3.58
N THR A 100 3.81 29.44 2.88
CA THR A 100 2.58 30.24 2.81
C THR A 100 2.11 30.12 1.37
N LEU A 101 0.96 29.48 1.18
CA LEU A 101 0.39 29.16 -0.12
C LEU A 101 -0.86 30.01 -0.34
N GLU A 102 -1.04 30.48 -1.56
CA GLU A 102 -2.24 31.19 -1.99
C GLU A 102 -2.89 30.47 -3.17
N LEU A 103 -4.22 30.48 -3.21
CA LEU A 103 -4.97 29.82 -4.27
C LEU A 103 -5.02 30.70 -5.52
N ILE A 104 -4.15 30.41 -6.48
CA ILE A 104 -4.10 31.16 -7.75
C ILE A 104 -5.07 30.57 -8.78
N LYS A 105 -5.05 29.25 -8.99
CA LYS A 105 -5.74 28.60 -10.10
C LYS A 105 -6.14 27.17 -9.75
N ILE A 106 -7.37 26.78 -10.11
CA ILE A 106 -7.85 25.38 -10.04
C ILE A 106 -8.04 24.88 -11.47
N GLU A 107 -7.45 23.72 -11.78
CA GLU A 107 -7.63 23.03 -13.06
C GLU A 107 -8.42 21.72 -12.87
N GLY A 108 -9.18 21.32 -13.88
CA GLY A 108 -10.01 20.10 -13.85
C GLY A 108 -9.23 18.77 -13.91
N GLY A 109 -7.91 18.81 -13.92
CA GLY A 109 -7.05 17.64 -13.97
C GLY A 109 -5.57 18.02 -14.15
N LEU A 110 -4.71 17.02 -14.23
CA LEU A 110 -3.28 17.26 -14.46
C LEU A 110 -3.05 17.71 -15.90
N THR A 111 -2.51 18.92 -16.08
CA THR A 111 -2.09 19.48 -17.38
C THR A 111 -3.17 19.38 -18.47
N THR A 112 -4.44 19.52 -18.09
CA THR A 112 -5.57 19.44 -19.04
C THR A 112 -5.85 20.77 -19.74
N GLY A 113 -5.38 21.88 -19.16
CA GLY A 113 -5.62 23.24 -19.64
C GLY A 113 -7.04 23.77 -19.36
N LEU A 114 -7.91 22.95 -18.77
CA LEU A 114 -9.25 23.38 -18.35
C LEU A 114 -9.16 24.05 -16.97
N VAL A 115 -9.35 25.36 -16.95
CA VAL A 115 -9.32 26.18 -15.73
C VAL A 115 -10.74 26.33 -15.18
N LEU A 116 -10.93 25.93 -13.93
CA LEU A 116 -12.21 26.03 -13.21
C LEU A 116 -12.30 27.30 -12.37
N TYR A 117 -11.17 27.76 -11.83
CA TYR A 117 -11.06 28.97 -11.03
C TYR A 117 -9.72 29.63 -11.28
N HIS A 118 -9.70 30.96 -11.25
CA HIS A 118 -8.49 31.76 -11.28
C HIS A 118 -8.69 33.04 -10.47
N ALA A 119 -7.76 33.37 -9.58
CA ALA A 119 -7.89 34.52 -8.66
C ALA A 119 -7.85 35.88 -9.39
N TYR A 120 -6.93 36.01 -10.35
CA TYR A 120 -6.65 37.31 -10.99
C TYR A 120 -7.19 37.48 -12.42
N ILE A 121 -7.57 36.40 -13.10
CA ILE A 121 -7.84 36.42 -14.54
C ILE A 121 -9.20 35.77 -14.78
N THR A 122 -10.15 36.57 -15.22
CA THR A 122 -11.48 36.09 -15.59
C THR A 122 -11.55 36.00 -17.11
N LYS A 123 -11.86 34.80 -17.62
CA LYS A 123 -12.10 34.59 -19.05
C LYS A 123 -13.57 34.87 -19.37
N THR A 124 -13.85 35.31 -20.60
CA THR A 124 -15.23 35.42 -21.07
C THR A 124 -15.86 34.04 -21.25
N GLU A 125 -17.19 33.96 -21.20
CA GLU A 125 -17.93 32.70 -21.35
C GLU A 125 -17.59 31.97 -22.65
N GLU A 126 -17.41 32.70 -23.75
CA GLU A 126 -16.99 32.13 -25.03
C GLU A 126 -15.60 31.49 -24.96
N GLN A 127 -14.64 32.13 -24.30
CA GLN A 127 -13.30 31.60 -24.12
C GLN A 127 -13.29 30.36 -23.22
N ILE A 128 -14.16 30.33 -22.21
CA ILE A 128 -14.37 29.18 -21.34
C ILE A 128 -14.91 28.01 -22.17
N ALA A 129 -15.98 28.24 -22.95
CA ALA A 129 -16.59 27.22 -23.81
C ALA A 129 -15.62 26.67 -24.87
N GLN A 130 -14.77 27.53 -25.46
CA GLN A 130 -13.72 27.10 -26.38
C GLN A 130 -12.67 26.22 -25.69
N THR A 131 -12.27 26.57 -24.46
CA THR A 131 -11.31 25.80 -23.68
C THR A 131 -11.87 24.44 -23.31
N GLU A 132 -13.13 24.37 -22.88
CA GLU A 132 -13.84 23.12 -22.60
C GLU A 132 -13.96 22.23 -23.83
N LYS A 133 -14.33 22.79 -24.98
CA LYS A 133 -14.43 22.05 -26.24
C LYS A 133 -13.09 21.43 -26.62
N LYS A 134 -11.99 22.18 -26.52
CA LYS A 134 -10.64 21.69 -26.79
C LYS A 134 -10.24 20.58 -25.81
N ALA A 135 -10.47 20.78 -24.51
CA ALA A 135 -10.17 19.78 -23.48
C ALA A 135 -10.98 18.48 -23.66
N ARG A 136 -12.25 18.58 -24.08
CA ARG A 136 -13.09 17.43 -24.39
C ARG A 136 -12.58 16.66 -25.61
N GLN A 137 -12.12 17.36 -26.64
CA GLN A 137 -11.55 16.74 -27.83
C GLN A 137 -10.24 16.01 -27.54
N THR A 138 -9.32 16.63 -26.80
CA THR A 138 -8.04 16.00 -26.41
C THR A 138 -8.28 14.78 -25.53
N ARG A 139 -9.14 14.89 -24.50
CA ARG A 139 -9.50 13.75 -23.63
C ARG A 139 -10.13 12.61 -24.42
N GLY A 140 -11.06 12.92 -25.33
CA GLY A 140 -11.67 11.92 -26.20
C GLY A 140 -10.68 11.22 -27.14
N ARG A 141 -9.60 11.89 -27.57
CA ARG A 141 -8.52 11.26 -28.35
C ARG A 141 -7.68 10.32 -27.47
N LEU A 142 -7.25 10.79 -26.30
CA LEU A 142 -6.45 10.01 -25.35
C LEU A 142 -7.20 8.76 -24.86
N ASP A 143 -8.49 8.87 -24.53
CA ASP A 143 -9.30 7.73 -24.11
C ASP A 143 -9.42 6.66 -25.21
N LYS A 144 -9.56 7.08 -26.48
CA LYS A 144 -9.59 6.15 -27.62
C LYS A 144 -8.25 5.46 -27.81
N GLU A 145 -7.14 6.17 -27.64
CA GLU A 145 -5.79 5.64 -27.75
C GLU A 145 -5.49 4.65 -26.62
N ALA A 146 -5.78 5.01 -25.37
CA ALA A 146 -5.63 4.14 -24.21
C ALA A 146 -6.44 2.84 -24.36
N LYS A 147 -7.70 2.93 -24.84
CA LYS A 147 -8.52 1.74 -25.14
C LYS A 147 -7.89 0.85 -26.20
N ARG A 148 -7.32 1.44 -27.27
CA ARG A 148 -6.61 0.70 -28.32
C ARG A 148 -5.36 0.02 -27.77
N GLU A 149 -4.62 0.68 -26.90
CA GLU A 149 -3.42 0.13 -26.27
C GLU A 149 -3.75 -1.04 -25.33
N ILE A 150 -4.76 -0.89 -24.47
CA ILE A 150 -5.24 -1.96 -23.59
C ILE A 150 -5.68 -3.18 -24.41
N LEU A 151 -6.42 -2.96 -25.50
CA LEU A 151 -6.83 -4.04 -26.39
C LEU A 151 -5.63 -4.75 -27.05
N ARG A 152 -4.66 -3.98 -27.55
CA ARG A 152 -3.41 -4.52 -28.12
C ARG A 152 -2.64 -5.35 -27.10
N ARG A 153 -2.53 -4.87 -25.86
CA ARG A 153 -1.87 -5.59 -24.77
C ARG A 153 -2.59 -6.89 -24.44
N ARG A 154 -3.93 -6.88 -24.37
CA ARG A 154 -4.74 -8.08 -24.14
C ARG A 154 -4.55 -9.12 -25.25
N LEU A 155 -4.55 -8.68 -26.50
CA LEU A 155 -4.31 -9.55 -27.66
C LEU A 155 -2.89 -10.15 -27.68
N ARG A 156 -1.87 -9.37 -27.28
CA ARG A 156 -0.50 -9.88 -27.14
C ARG A 156 -0.40 -10.99 -26.11
N VAL A 157 -0.94 -10.75 -24.91
CA VAL A 157 -0.97 -11.75 -23.83
C VAL A 157 -1.71 -13.03 -24.26
N GLU A 158 -2.82 -12.90 -24.97
CA GLU A 158 -3.55 -14.07 -25.52
C GLU A 158 -2.74 -14.86 -26.56
N ARG A 159 -2.01 -14.17 -27.45
CA ARG A 159 -1.13 -14.83 -28.43
C ARG A 159 0.03 -15.54 -27.75
N GLU A 160 0.69 -14.90 -26.80
CA GLU A 160 1.78 -15.47 -26.01
C GLU A 160 1.32 -16.73 -25.26
N LYS A 161 0.12 -16.71 -24.65
CA LYS A 161 -0.48 -17.90 -24.02
C LYS A 161 -0.75 -19.02 -25.01
N LYS A 162 -1.27 -18.71 -26.20
CA LYS A 162 -1.55 -19.72 -27.23
C LYS A 162 -0.27 -20.35 -27.77
N GLU A 163 0.75 -19.55 -28.02
CA GLU A 163 2.07 -20.04 -28.45
C GLU A 163 2.72 -20.89 -27.35
N HIS A 164 2.68 -20.43 -26.10
CA HIS A 164 3.19 -21.23 -24.98
C HIS A 164 2.45 -22.57 -24.85
N ALA A 165 1.12 -22.58 -25.01
CA ALA A 165 0.33 -23.82 -24.99
C ALA A 165 0.63 -24.74 -26.19
N ARG A 166 0.98 -24.20 -27.36
CA ARG A 166 1.42 -24.99 -28.52
C ARG A 166 2.77 -25.64 -28.25
N ILE A 167 3.74 -24.87 -27.78
CA ILE A 167 5.08 -25.33 -27.45
C ILE A 167 5.03 -26.41 -26.36
N THR A 168 4.24 -26.22 -25.30
CA THR A 168 4.07 -27.24 -24.25
C THR A 168 3.50 -28.55 -24.81
N LYS A 169 2.47 -28.47 -25.68
CA LYS A 169 1.90 -29.67 -26.33
C LYS A 169 2.90 -30.37 -27.27
N GLU A 170 3.76 -29.63 -27.97
CA GLU A 170 4.82 -30.22 -28.80
C GLU A 170 5.88 -30.91 -27.94
N HIS A 171 6.28 -30.30 -26.82
CA HIS A 171 7.19 -30.94 -25.86
C HIS A 171 6.62 -32.22 -25.26
N GLU A 172 5.33 -32.22 -24.88
CA GLU A 172 4.64 -33.42 -24.39
C GLU A 172 4.63 -34.54 -25.44
N LYS A 173 4.23 -34.24 -26.69
CA LYS A 173 4.25 -35.23 -27.78
C LYS A 173 5.63 -35.78 -28.08
N ASN A 174 6.66 -34.93 -28.05
CA ASN A 174 8.04 -35.37 -28.28
C ASN A 174 8.54 -36.26 -27.13
N ALA A 175 8.13 -35.98 -25.89
CA ALA A 175 8.43 -36.84 -24.74
C ALA A 175 7.74 -38.19 -24.85
N ASP A 176 6.46 -38.22 -25.25
CA ASP A 176 5.70 -39.47 -25.47
C ASP A 176 6.33 -40.33 -26.58
N ASN A 177 6.71 -39.71 -27.70
CA ASN A 177 7.40 -40.39 -28.81
C ASN A 177 8.77 -40.96 -28.39
N LEU A 178 9.52 -40.24 -27.56
CA LEU A 178 10.82 -40.70 -27.06
C LEU A 178 10.64 -41.88 -26.09
N ALA A 179 9.61 -41.83 -25.24
CA ALA A 179 9.28 -42.90 -24.31
C ALA A 179 8.86 -44.18 -25.05
N SER A 180 8.05 -44.08 -26.12
CA SER A 180 7.68 -45.25 -26.93
C SER A 180 8.88 -45.88 -27.62
N TYR A 181 9.80 -45.09 -28.17
CA TYR A 181 11.02 -45.59 -28.81
C TYR A 181 11.94 -46.30 -27.80
N ALA A 182 12.08 -45.74 -26.59
CA ALA A 182 12.85 -46.37 -25.52
C ALA A 182 12.25 -47.71 -25.05
N ALA A 183 10.92 -47.82 -24.99
CA ALA A 183 10.23 -49.05 -24.62
C ALA A 183 10.39 -50.15 -25.69
N GLU A 184 10.29 -49.80 -26.97
CA GLU A 184 10.52 -50.73 -28.09
C GLU A 184 11.96 -51.28 -28.07
N LYS A 185 12.95 -50.40 -27.91
CA LYS A 185 14.37 -50.82 -27.79
C LYS A 185 14.65 -51.69 -26.56
N ALA A 186 13.96 -51.46 -25.45
CA ALA A 186 14.08 -52.32 -24.27
C ALA A 186 13.46 -53.71 -24.50
N GLY A 187 12.38 -53.80 -25.30
CA GLY A 187 11.78 -55.06 -25.72
C GLY A 187 12.70 -55.89 -26.61
N GLU A 188 13.35 -55.27 -27.61
CA GLU A 188 14.31 -55.93 -28.50
C GLU A 188 15.52 -56.52 -27.75
N LEU A 189 15.94 -55.92 -26.63
CA LEU A 189 17.03 -56.46 -25.79
C LEU A 189 16.59 -57.60 -24.86
N SER A 190 15.30 -57.87 -24.74
CA SER A 190 14.74 -58.90 -23.85
C SER A 190 14.43 -60.23 -24.55
N GLU A 191 14.66 -60.33 -25.86
CA GLU A 191 14.54 -61.61 -26.56
C GLU A 191 15.63 -62.58 -26.09
N PRO A 192 15.27 -63.77 -25.55
CA PRO A 192 16.25 -64.71 -25.03
C PRO A 192 17.13 -65.22 -26.17
N PHE A 193 18.43 -65.01 -26.04
CA PHE A 193 19.46 -65.58 -26.89
C PHE A 193 19.28 -67.11 -26.94
N MET A 194 18.77 -67.61 -28.06
CA MET A 194 18.57 -69.04 -28.29
C MET A 194 19.95 -69.66 -28.52
N GLU A 195 20.53 -70.25 -27.48
CA GLU A 195 21.80 -70.98 -27.61
C GLU A 195 21.61 -72.15 -28.60
N PRO A 196 22.39 -72.20 -29.69
CA PRO A 196 22.33 -73.34 -30.60
C PRO A 196 22.87 -74.58 -29.88
N SER A 197 22.06 -75.64 -29.84
CA SER A 197 22.41 -76.94 -29.28
C SER A 197 23.60 -77.55 -30.04
N GLU A 198 24.72 -77.79 -29.34
CA GLU A 198 25.84 -78.56 -29.86
C GLU A 198 25.60 -80.07 -29.67
N GLY A 199 25.79 -80.83 -30.75
CA GLY A 199 26.26 -82.23 -30.71
C GLY A 199 25.24 -83.33 -30.46
#